data_AF-A0A7C5BFC3-F1
#
_entry.id   AF-A0A7C5BFC3-F1
#
_cell.length_a   1.000
_cell.length_b   1.000
_cell.length_c   1.000
_cell.angle_alpha   90.00
_cell.angle_beta   90.00
_cell.angle_gamma   90.00
#
_symmetry.space_group_name_H-M   'P 1'
#
loop_
_entity.id
_entity.type
_entity.pdbx_description
1 polymer ?
#
loop_
_entity_poly.entity_id
_entity_poly.type
_entity_poly.pdbx_seq_one_letter_code
_entity_poly.pdbx_strand_id
1 'polypeptide(L)'
;MDELEKIVNKAFRNGIEIAEKTESENKIKGIAYQLLNDLKIADKNAFMDKYLRLSMAYDNPIMLGSNNELTNIDNFMQFGYAFINGLLSKIKDKNEKKGGK
;
A
#
# COMPACT_ATOMS: atom_id res chain seq x y z
N MET A 1 1.17 20.99 6.88
CA MET A 1 0.79 19.63 6.46
C MET A 1 0.86 18.76 7.68
N ASP A 2 -0.28 18.21 8.08
CA ASP A 2 -0.44 17.36 9.25
C ASP A 2 0.46 16.10 9.14
N GLU A 3 0.93 15.56 10.26
CA GLU A 3 1.83 14.38 10.25
C GLU A 3 1.13 13.16 9.64
N LEU A 4 -0.15 12.99 9.96
CA LEU A 4 -1.00 11.96 9.38
C LEU A 4 -1.14 12.11 7.86
N GLU A 5 -1.37 13.33 7.38
CA GLU A 5 -1.48 13.63 5.95
C GLU A 5 -0.20 13.26 5.20
N LYS A 6 0.98 13.47 5.79
CA LYS A 6 2.26 13.05 5.20
C LYS A 6 2.36 11.53 5.10
N ILE A 7 1.96 10.80 6.15
CA ILE A 7 1.97 9.33 6.18
C ILE A 7 1.06 8.76 5.08
N VAL A 8 -0.18 9.25 5.02
CA VAL A 8 -1.16 8.79 4.04
C VAL A 8 -0.67 9.07 2.62
N ASN A 9 -0.21 10.30 2.34
CA ASN A 9 0.20 10.69 0.99
C ASN A 9 1.43 9.91 0.50
N LYS A 10 2.45 9.71 1.35
CA LYS A 10 3.65 8.97 0.94
C LYS A 10 3.34 7.48 0.72
N ALA A 11 2.51 6.88 1.58
CA ALA A 11 2.14 5.48 1.47
C ALA A 11 1.30 5.21 0.22
N PHE A 12 0.31 6.08 -0.04
CA PHE A 12 -0.53 5.99 -1.23
C PHE A 12 0.28 6.09 -2.53
N ARG A 13 1.19 7.08 -2.63
CA ARG A 13 2.07 7.23 -3.79
C ARG A 13 2.99 6.03 -3.98
N ASN A 14 3.58 5.51 -2.89
CA ASN A 14 4.42 4.31 -2.93
C ASN A 14 3.65 3.08 -3.43
N GLY A 15 2.37 2.95 -3.06
CA GLY A 15 1.49 1.91 -3.59
C GLY A 15 1.23 2.05 -5.10
N ILE A 16 1.04 3.29 -5.58
CA ILE A 16 0.87 3.57 -7.02
C ILE A 16 2.12 3.14 -7.80
N GLU A 17 3.31 3.55 -7.37
CA GLU A 17 4.57 3.24 -8.05
C GLU A 17 4.74 1.72 -8.24
N ILE A 18 4.41 0.92 -7.22
CA ILE A 18 4.47 -0.54 -7.32
C ILE A 18 3.38 -1.10 -8.25
N ALA A 19 2.17 -0.54 -8.24
CA ALA A 19 1.10 -0.94 -9.15
C ALA A 19 1.41 -0.60 -10.62
N GLU A 20 2.11 0.50 -10.87
CA GLU A 20 2.57 0.90 -12.21
C GLU A 20 3.61 -0.08 -12.74
N LYS A 21 4.57 -0.48 -11.90
CA LYS A 21 5.60 -1.49 -12.19
C LYS A 21 5.06 -2.93 -12.25
N THR A 22 3.82 -3.17 -11.79
CA THR A 22 3.19 -4.49 -11.84
C THR A 22 2.31 -4.63 -13.09
N GLU A 23 2.63 -5.61 -13.93
CA GLU A 23 1.91 -5.85 -15.19
C GLU A 23 0.58 -6.60 -15.00
N SER A 24 0.43 -7.34 -13.89
CA SER A 24 -0.74 -8.20 -13.64
C SER A 24 -1.67 -7.65 -12.55
N GLU A 25 -2.89 -7.29 -12.94
CA GLU A 25 -3.94 -6.84 -12.01
C GLU A 25 -4.32 -7.92 -10.98
N ASN A 26 -4.34 -9.19 -11.39
CA ASN A 26 -4.64 -10.30 -10.48
C ASN A 26 -3.55 -10.45 -9.41
N LYS A 27 -2.29 -10.20 -9.79
CA LYS A 27 -1.17 -10.18 -8.84
C LYS A 27 -1.33 -9.04 -7.83
N ILE A 28 -1.68 -7.84 -8.29
CA ILE A 28 -1.97 -6.69 -7.42
C ILE A 28 -3.10 -7.01 -6.44
N LYS A 29 -4.23 -7.56 -6.92
CA LYS A 29 -5.37 -7.94 -6.06
C LYS A 29 -4.97 -8.96 -5.00
N GLY A 30 -4.20 -9.98 -5.38
CA GLY A 30 -3.71 -11.00 -4.44
C GLY A 30 -2.81 -10.42 -3.35
N ILE A 31 -1.86 -9.56 -3.73
CA ILE A 31 -0.97 -8.87 -2.80
C ILE A 31 -1.77 -7.96 -1.85
N ALA A 32 -2.67 -7.14 -2.39
CA ALA A 32 -3.52 -6.24 -1.61
C ALA A 32 -4.38 -7.02 -0.60
N TYR A 33 -4.92 -8.18 -0.99
CA TYR A 33 -5.70 -9.03 -0.10
C TYR A 33 -4.87 -9.60 1.05
N GLN A 34 -3.65 -10.08 0.77
CA GLN A 34 -2.75 -10.60 1.80
C GLN A 34 -2.36 -9.50 2.81
N LEU A 35 -1.95 -8.33 2.31
CA LEU A 35 -1.60 -7.18 3.17
C LEU A 35 -2.80 -6.72 4.01
N LEU A 36 -4.00 -6.69 3.42
CA LEU A 36 -5.21 -6.32 4.14
C LEU A 36 -5.53 -7.30 5.27
N ASN A 37 -5.30 -8.59 5.06
CA ASN A 37 -5.51 -9.60 6.10
C ASN A 37 -4.54 -9.40 7.27
N ASP A 38 -3.27 -9.11 7.00
CA ASP A 38 -2.29 -8.81 8.05
C ASP A 38 -2.71 -7.58 8.86
N LEU A 39 -3.15 -6.50 8.19
CA LEU A 39 -3.64 -5.30 8.86
C LEU A 39 -4.87 -5.56 9.72
N LYS A 40 -5.84 -6.35 9.23
CA LYS A 40 -7.09 -6.66 9.97
C LYS A 40 -6.83 -7.31 11.33
N ILE A 41 -5.78 -8.11 11.45
CA ILE A 41 -5.39 -8.75 12.71
C ILE A 41 -4.26 -8.00 13.43
N ALA A 42 -3.90 -6.80 12.94
CA ALA A 42 -2.79 -5.97 13.43
C ALA A 42 -1.43 -6.70 13.47
N ASP A 43 -1.21 -7.66 12.56
CA ASP A 43 0.08 -8.36 12.46
C ASP A 43 1.10 -7.50 11.69
N LYS A 44 1.73 -6.60 12.43
CA LYS A 44 2.75 -5.68 11.92
C LYS A 44 3.92 -6.42 11.26
N ASN A 45 4.35 -7.54 11.83
CA ASN A 45 5.53 -8.26 11.34
C ASN A 45 5.22 -8.92 9.99
N ALA A 46 4.07 -9.60 9.88
CA ALA A 46 3.64 -10.21 8.64
C ALA A 46 3.43 -9.19 7.52
N PHE A 47 2.85 -8.03 7.83
CA PHE A 47 2.71 -6.94 6.86
C PHE A 47 4.08 -6.40 6.42
N MET A 48 4.98 -6.06 7.36
CA MET A 48 6.28 -5.48 7.02
C MET A 48 7.13 -6.44 6.18
N ASP A 49 7.12 -7.72 6.53
CA ASP A 49 7.84 -8.76 5.79
C ASP A 49 7.37 -8.83 4.32
N LYS A 50 6.04 -8.76 4.08
CA LYS A 50 5.49 -8.69 2.72
C LYS A 50 5.80 -7.36 2.03
N TYR A 51 5.67 -6.24 2.73
CA TYR A 51 5.94 -4.89 2.19
C TYR A 51 7.40 -4.72 1.76
N LEU A 52 8.35 -5.19 2.57
CA LEU A 52 9.78 -5.13 2.24
C LEU A 52 10.12 -6.00 1.04
N ARG A 53 9.63 -7.25 1.00
CA ARG A 53 9.82 -8.13 -0.18
C ARG A 53 9.23 -7.51 -1.44
N LEU A 54 8.08 -6.87 -1.33
CA LEU A 54 7.44 -6.21 -2.47
C LEU A 54 8.27 -5.02 -2.96
N SER A 55 8.75 -4.20 -2.03
CA SER A 55 9.63 -3.05 -2.33
C SER A 55 10.91 -3.53 -3.04
N MET A 56 11.54 -4.60 -2.55
CA MET A 56 12.72 -5.20 -3.20
C MET A 56 12.41 -5.78 -4.59
N ALA A 57 11.29 -6.50 -4.74
CA ALA A 57 10.92 -7.15 -5.99
C ALA A 57 10.65 -6.17 -7.14
N TYR A 58 10.27 -4.94 -6.83
CA TYR A 58 9.96 -3.88 -7.80
C TYR A 58 10.92 -2.70 -7.73
N ASP A 59 12.08 -2.86 -7.08
CA ASP A 59 13.09 -1.82 -6.91
C ASP A 59 12.47 -0.48 -6.47
N ASN A 60 11.66 -0.54 -5.42
CA ASN A 60 10.93 0.61 -4.88
C ASN A 60 11.50 1.00 -3.51
N PRO A 61 11.62 2.31 -3.22
CA PRO A 61 12.10 2.77 -1.94
C PRO A 61 11.15 2.37 -0.80
N ILE A 62 11.74 2.04 0.33
CA ILE A 62 11.04 1.76 1.58
C ILE A 62 10.63 3.10 2.20
N MET A 63 9.32 3.37 2.26
CA MET A 63 8.74 4.63 2.74
C MET A 63 8.21 4.56 4.18
N LEU A 64 8.23 3.37 4.77
CA LEU A 64 7.80 3.11 6.14
C LEU A 64 8.90 3.51 7.15
N GLY A 65 8.53 4.23 8.22
CA GLY A 65 9.37 4.45 9.41
C GLY A 65 9.90 5.88 9.60
N SER A 66 9.68 6.79 8.65
CA SER A 66 10.12 8.19 8.76
C SER A 66 9.20 9.08 9.60
N ASN A 67 8.04 8.58 10.05
CA ASN A 67 6.99 9.35 10.73
C ASN A 67 6.32 8.53 11.85
N ASN A 68 7.15 7.90 12.71
CA ASN A 68 6.71 7.12 13.87
C ASN A 68 5.81 5.91 13.55
N GLU A 69 5.68 5.46 12.29
CA GLU A 69 4.83 4.31 11.93
C GLU A 69 5.35 2.99 12.51
N LEU A 70 6.62 2.96 12.93
CA LEU A 70 7.17 1.78 13.61
C LEU A 70 6.89 1.77 15.11
N THR A 71 6.55 2.91 15.72
CA THR A 71 6.36 3.05 17.16
C THR A 71 4.91 3.37 17.55
N ASN A 72 4.08 3.82 16.59
CA ASN A 72 2.67 4.13 16.79
C ASN A 72 1.80 3.25 15.86
N ILE A 73 0.88 2.48 16.46
CA ILE A 73 0.02 1.53 15.74
C ILE A 73 -0.99 2.24 14.82
N ASP A 74 -1.54 3.38 15.21
CA ASP A 74 -2.49 4.11 14.37
C ASP A 74 -1.78 4.63 13.12
N ASN A 75 -0.58 5.20 13.27
CA ASN A 75 0.24 5.64 12.14
C ASN A 75 0.60 4.47 11.22
N PHE A 76 0.92 3.30 11.78
CA PHE A 76 1.16 2.08 11.01
C PHE A 76 -0.07 1.67 10.20
N MET A 77 -1.24 1.63 10.83
CA MET A 77 -2.49 1.25 10.17
C MET A 77 -2.85 2.21 9.05
N GLN A 78 -2.66 3.52 9.28
CA GLN A 78 -2.91 4.56 8.28
C GLN A 78 -1.96 4.42 7.07
N PHE A 79 -0.67 4.17 7.33
CA PHE A 79 0.28 3.84 6.26
C PHE A 79 -0.19 2.61 5.47
N GLY A 80 -0.53 1.52 6.16
CA GLY A 80 -0.90 0.25 5.54
C GLY A 80 -2.13 0.37 4.64
N TYR A 81 -3.20 0.99 5.12
CA TYR A 81 -4.42 1.18 4.33
C TYR A 81 -4.20 2.12 3.14
N ALA A 82 -3.45 3.22 3.33
CA ALA A 82 -3.14 4.14 2.24
C ALA A 82 -2.29 3.46 1.16
N PHE A 83 -1.30 2.65 1.55
CA PHE A 83 -0.48 1.86 0.62
C PHE A 83 -1.33 0.87 -0.20
N ILE A 84 -2.22 0.11 0.44
CA ILE A 84 -3.13 -0.81 -0.24
C ILE A 84 -4.06 -0.08 -1.21
N ASN A 85 -4.59 1.08 -0.81
CA ASN A 85 -5.39 1.92 -1.71
C ASN A 85 -4.59 2.39 -2.92
N GLY A 86 -3.31 2.74 -2.73
CA GLY A 86 -2.38 3.08 -3.81
C GLY A 86 -2.21 1.93 -4.79
N LEU A 87 -1.99 0.71 -4.28
CA LEU A 87 -1.87 -0.51 -5.09
C LEU A 87 -3.11 -0.74 -5.96
N LEU A 88 -4.30 -0.52 -5.39
CA LEU A 88 -5.58 -0.79 -6.06
C LEU A 88 -6.07 0.33 -6.97
N SER A 89 -5.42 1.50 -6.98
CA SER A 89 -5.86 2.69 -7.74
C SER A 89 -6.01 2.41 -9.24
N LYS A 90 -5.00 1.80 -9.87
CA LYS A 90 -4.98 1.42 -11.30
C LYS A 90 -6.14 0.52 -11.72
N ILE A 91 -6.71 -0.26 -10.78
CA ILE A 91 -7.85 -1.15 -11.04
C ILE A 91 -9.16 -0.36 -10.99
N LYS A 92 -9.28 0.60 -10.06
CA LYS A 92 -10.48 1.45 -9.95
C LYS A 92 -10.65 2.32 -11.20
N ASP A 93 -9.60 2.99 -11.65
CA ASP A 93 -9.64 3.86 -12.83
C ASP A 93 -10.08 3.14 -14.10
N LYS A 94 -9.72 1.86 -14.26
CA LYS A 94 -10.12 1.04 -15.41
C LYS A 94 -11.58 0.60 -15.35
N ASN A 95 -12.11 0.35 -14.14
CA ASN A 95 -13.51 -0.04 -13.98
C ASN A 95 -14.45 1.15 -14.16
N GLU A 96 -14.06 2.34 -13.69
CA GLU A 96 -14.83 3.58 -13.93
C GLU A 96 -14.92 3.91 -15.44
N LYS A 97 -13.83 3.69 -16.20
CA LYS A 97 -13.86 3.84 -17.67
C LYS A 97 -14.72 2.80 -18.41
N LYS A 98 -15.03 1.66 -17.80
CA LYS A 98 -15.86 0.59 -18.39
C LYS A 98 -17.34 0.68 -18.00
N GLY A 99 -17.66 1.34 -16.88
CA GLY A 99 -19.05 1.53 -16.40
C GLY A 99 -19.77 2.75 -16.98
N GLY A 100 -19.07 3.61 -17.73
CA GLY A 100 -19.67 4.69 -18.51
C GLY A 100 -20.04 4.22 -19.92
N LYS A 101 -21.10 3.42 -20.05
CA LYS A 101 -21.78 3.13 -21.32
C LYS A 101 -23.27 3.01 -21.11
#